data_AF-B2UNT5-F1
#
_entry.id   AF-B2UNT5-F1
#
_cell.length_a   1.000
_cell.length_b   1.000
_cell.length_c   1.000
_cell.angle_alpha   90.00
_cell.angle_beta   90.00
_cell.angle_gamma   90.00
#
_symmetry.space_group_name_H-M   'P 1'
#
loop_
_entity.id
_entity.type
_entity.pdbx_description
1 polymer ?
#
loop_
_entity_poly.entity_id
_entity_poly.type
_entity_poly.pdbx_seq_one_letter_code
_entity_poly.pdbx_strand_id
1 'polypeptide(L)'
;MDTPPTAKNWRLNAAAIIMDAEGCVLLGKDSGRNPYWHFPQGGVIKHESIEQTLAREVWEEVGLRPTEYTIVSRLSGLRYKYPSGNRKVTRWIGQEQTYFLVRCKTRRPKTDLHRSPEFSKTKWIPLQNLKLEMFPKFKRKVIKNALQQFFGPGFPSKHAAVKTSSPSSPSSSTLTSRTMNRYLVPPGKKLRLKDYSPDDKSLFSGTKEESLIEFDKLREELQELQKKLFAQHKHKILVILQAMDAGGKDGCVKHVFSRVDPQGLHVVPFKKPTTEELDHDFLWRVHKEVPAKGQIAIFNRSHYEDIIAVRVKKIFPDPVWKRRYKHVLDFEAMLAEEGTVIIKLFLNISKAEQKKRLESRLQDPDKLWKFCMDDLDDRNRWDEFQTAYQDLIEKTSTPEAPWYIIPADRKWYRNLVVARLMVEKLRHLQLSLPTPNFDPASIIIPD
;
A
#
# COMPACT_ATOMS: atom_id res chain seq x y z
N MET A 1 -41.29 13.29 47.65
CA MET A 1 -40.99 12.18 46.72
C MET A 1 -39.51 12.24 46.44
N ASP A 2 -38.76 11.41 47.14
CA ASP A 2 -37.32 11.27 47.02
C ASP A 2 -36.97 10.87 45.59
N THR A 3 -36.23 11.75 44.91
CA THR A 3 -35.57 11.39 43.66
C THR A 3 -34.52 10.33 44.02
N PRO A 4 -34.56 9.14 43.40
CA PRO A 4 -33.62 8.08 43.74
C PRO A 4 -32.19 8.57 43.52
N PRO A 5 -31.21 8.11 44.33
CA PRO A 5 -29.86 8.61 44.29
C PRO A 5 -29.30 8.45 42.89
N THR A 6 -29.00 9.58 42.24
CA THR A 6 -28.46 9.65 40.88
C THR A 6 -27.40 8.58 40.70
N ALA A 7 -27.64 7.64 39.80
CA ALA A 7 -26.72 6.57 39.47
C ALA A 7 -25.30 7.17 39.35
N LYS A 8 -24.36 6.61 40.11
CA LYS A 8 -22.98 7.10 40.17
C LYS A 8 -22.43 7.18 38.75
N ASN A 9 -22.28 8.41 38.25
CA ASN A 9 -21.88 8.67 36.88
C ASN A 9 -20.42 8.22 36.69
N TRP A 10 -20.19 7.23 35.82
CA TRP A 10 -18.86 6.78 35.35
C TRP A 10 -18.60 7.34 33.96
N ARG A 11 -17.39 7.88 33.71
CA ARG A 11 -17.01 8.32 32.37
C ARG A 11 -16.65 7.08 31.53
N LEU A 12 -17.37 6.86 30.43
CA LEU A 12 -17.03 5.82 29.46
C LEU A 12 -15.75 6.19 28.72
N ASN A 13 -14.79 5.27 28.71
CA ASN A 13 -13.50 5.45 28.07
C ASN A 13 -13.09 4.23 27.23
N ALA A 14 -12.35 4.47 26.15
CA ALA A 14 -11.65 3.46 25.36
C ALA A 14 -10.15 3.51 25.68
N ALA A 15 -9.48 2.36 25.80
CA ALA A 15 -8.03 2.24 25.87
C ALA A 15 -7.51 1.20 24.88
N ALA A 16 -6.32 1.44 24.31
CA ALA A 16 -5.67 0.57 23.36
C ALA A 16 -4.42 -0.10 23.97
N ILE A 17 -4.41 -1.42 24.10
CA ILE A 17 -3.19 -2.18 24.30
C ILE A 17 -2.64 -2.51 22.91
N ILE A 18 -1.72 -1.67 22.44
CA ILE A 18 -1.20 -1.74 21.08
C ILE A 18 0.02 -2.66 21.06
N MET A 19 -0.09 -3.77 20.34
CA MET A 19 0.99 -4.73 20.13
C MET A 19 1.52 -4.68 18.70
N ASP A 20 2.84 -4.74 18.53
CA ASP A 20 3.43 -4.95 17.21
C ASP A 20 3.47 -6.44 16.83
N ALA A 21 3.96 -6.69 15.62
CA ALA A 21 4.10 -8.04 15.06
C ALA A 21 5.09 -8.95 15.82
N GLU A 22 5.97 -8.40 16.67
CA GLU A 22 6.97 -9.15 17.46
C GLU A 22 6.57 -9.30 18.93
N GLY A 23 5.36 -8.88 19.28
CA GLY A 23 4.88 -8.96 20.66
C GLY A 23 5.43 -7.86 21.57
N CYS A 24 5.91 -6.74 21.02
CA CYS A 24 6.18 -5.54 21.80
C CYS A 24 4.89 -4.72 21.97
N VAL A 25 4.73 -4.10 23.14
CA VAL A 25 3.60 -3.25 23.50
C VAL A 25 4.03 -1.78 23.46
N LEU A 26 3.19 -0.92 22.89
CA LEU A 26 3.39 0.53 22.89
C LEU A 26 2.91 1.15 24.20
N LEU A 27 3.74 2.03 24.76
CA LEU A 27 3.41 2.87 25.91
C LEU A 27 3.71 4.33 25.61
N GLY A 28 2.81 5.22 26.03
CA GLY A 28 3.01 6.67 26.06
C GLY A 28 3.40 7.17 27.44
N LYS A 29 4.29 8.16 27.53
CA LYS A 29 4.66 8.85 28.77
C LYS A 29 3.85 10.13 28.88
N ASP A 30 3.12 10.28 29.97
CA ASP A 30 2.34 11.48 30.27
C ASP A 30 3.23 12.75 30.17
N SER A 31 2.67 13.84 29.67
CA SER A 31 3.32 15.15 29.52
C SER A 31 3.55 15.86 30.87
N GLY A 32 2.94 15.38 31.96
CA GLY A 32 3.20 15.87 33.32
C GLY A 32 4.56 15.44 33.90
N ARG A 33 4.93 16.01 35.07
CA ARG A 33 6.17 15.65 35.82
C ARG A 33 6.14 14.26 36.47
N ASN A 34 5.17 13.41 36.17
CA ASN A 34 5.04 12.10 36.79
C ASN A 34 5.90 11.04 36.06
N PRO A 35 6.37 9.98 36.76
CA PRO A 35 7.23 8.96 36.15
C PRO A 35 6.46 7.87 35.39
N TYR A 36 5.15 8.03 35.20
CA TYR A 36 4.28 6.93 34.77
C TYR A 36 4.09 6.86 33.25
N TRP A 37 3.79 5.65 32.80
CA TRP A 37 3.47 5.29 31.43
C TRP A 37 2.00 4.87 31.34
N HIS A 38 1.44 5.03 30.16
CA HIS A 38 0.02 4.88 29.89
C HIS A 38 -0.19 4.16 28.55
N PHE A 39 -1.27 3.39 28.47
CA PHE A 39 -1.83 2.99 27.18
C PHE A 39 -2.57 4.18 26.57
N PRO A 40 -2.56 4.30 25.23
CA PRO A 40 -3.39 5.30 24.56
C PRO A 40 -4.85 5.14 24.97
N GLN A 41 -5.49 6.21 25.45
CA GLN A 41 -6.84 6.15 26.01
C GLN A 41 -7.53 7.50 26.08
N GLY A 42 -8.84 7.51 25.93
CA GLY A 42 -9.63 8.68 26.26
C GLY A 42 -11.12 8.41 26.28
N GLY A 43 -11.90 9.48 26.38
CA GLY A 43 -13.32 9.40 26.73
C GLY A 43 -14.25 9.49 25.54
N VAL A 44 -15.34 8.74 25.62
CA VAL A 44 -16.38 8.72 24.59
C VAL A 44 -17.05 10.09 24.52
N ILE A 45 -17.10 10.68 23.33
CA ILE A 45 -17.79 11.95 23.06
C ILE A 45 -19.25 11.66 22.64
N LYS A 46 -20.14 12.67 22.74
CA LYS A 46 -21.55 12.52 22.38
C LYS A 46 -21.67 12.10 20.90
N HIS A 47 -22.50 11.08 20.62
CA HIS A 47 -22.72 10.49 19.29
C HIS A 47 -21.53 9.71 18.70
N GLU A 48 -20.52 9.38 19.51
CA GLU A 48 -19.38 8.55 19.13
C GLU A 48 -19.57 7.10 19.63
N SER A 49 -19.29 6.09 18.79
CA SER A 49 -19.21 4.70 19.24
C SER A 49 -17.91 4.45 20.02
N ILE A 50 -17.85 3.36 20.80
CA ILE A 50 -16.64 3.03 21.57
C ILE A 50 -15.45 2.69 20.65
N GLU A 51 -15.69 2.11 19.48
CA GLU A 51 -14.68 1.84 18.45
C GLU A 51 -14.24 3.12 17.71
N GLN A 52 -15.16 4.06 17.48
CA GLN A 52 -14.80 5.39 16.95
C GLN A 52 -13.96 6.18 17.95
N THR A 53 -14.29 6.08 19.24
CA THR A 53 -13.49 6.66 20.34
C THR A 53 -12.09 6.08 20.32
N LEU A 54 -11.95 4.74 20.25
CA LEU A 54 -10.65 4.09 20.13
C LEU A 54 -9.85 4.61 18.93
N ALA A 55 -10.49 4.69 17.76
CA ALA A 55 -9.88 5.18 16.53
C ALA A 55 -9.34 6.60 16.65
N ARG A 56 -10.11 7.49 17.27
CA ARG A 56 -9.73 8.88 17.50
C ARG A 56 -8.56 8.98 18.49
N GLU A 57 -8.65 8.34 19.65
CA GLU A 57 -7.62 8.42 20.69
C GLU A 57 -6.28 7.83 20.22
N VAL A 58 -6.30 6.69 19.51
CA VAL A 58 -5.09 6.07 18.96
C VAL A 58 -4.45 6.94 17.86
N TRP A 59 -5.27 7.64 17.07
CA TRP A 59 -4.79 8.59 16.08
C TRP A 59 -4.21 9.86 16.71
N GLU A 60 -4.91 10.45 17.69
CA GLU A 60 -4.53 11.70 18.35
C GLU A 60 -3.27 11.51 19.21
N GLU A 61 -3.19 10.43 19.99
CA GLU A 61 -2.15 10.29 21.00
C GLU A 61 -0.85 9.66 20.49
N VAL A 62 -0.93 8.78 19.48
CA VAL A 62 0.23 8.06 18.95
C VAL A 62 0.35 8.07 17.43
N GLY A 63 -0.57 8.73 16.72
CA GLY A 63 -0.49 8.90 15.28
C GLY A 63 -0.82 7.65 14.46
N LEU A 64 -1.42 6.63 15.07
CA LEU A 64 -1.75 5.39 14.37
C LEU A 64 -3.19 5.44 13.86
N ARG A 65 -3.38 5.25 12.57
CA ARG A 65 -4.71 5.22 11.94
C ARG A 65 -5.38 3.88 12.18
N PRO A 66 -6.72 3.80 12.19
CA PRO A 66 -7.45 2.53 12.23
C PRO A 66 -7.06 1.56 11.11
N THR A 67 -6.50 2.06 10.01
CA THR A 67 -5.98 1.23 8.91
C THR A 67 -4.67 0.52 9.25
N GLU A 68 -3.92 0.97 10.27
CA GLU A 68 -2.57 0.50 10.63
C GLU A 68 -2.57 -0.58 11.71
N TYR A 69 -3.71 -0.84 12.34
CA TYR A 69 -3.88 -1.90 13.33
C TYR A 69 -5.20 -2.64 13.11
N THR A 70 -5.33 -3.81 13.74
CA THR A 70 -6.61 -4.51 13.85
C THR A 70 -7.01 -4.60 15.31
N ILE A 71 -8.30 -4.53 15.58
CA ILE A 71 -8.83 -4.88 16.90
C ILE A 71 -8.87 -6.40 16.96
N VAL A 72 -8.07 -6.99 17.84
CA VAL A 72 -8.00 -8.44 18.05
C VAL A 72 -9.12 -8.88 18.99
N SER A 73 -9.32 -8.13 20.07
CA SER A 73 -10.35 -8.43 21.06
C SER A 73 -10.67 -7.19 21.89
N ARG A 74 -11.81 -7.25 22.60
CA ARG A 74 -12.36 -6.16 23.40
C ARG A 74 -12.74 -6.69 24.78
N LEU A 75 -12.52 -5.87 25.80
CA LEU A 75 -12.89 -6.13 27.18
C LEU A 75 -13.52 -4.88 27.80
N SER A 76 -14.82 -4.94 28.10
CA SER A 76 -15.61 -3.82 28.64
C SER A 76 -15.90 -3.98 30.14
N GLY A 77 -16.32 -2.88 30.78
CA GLY A 77 -16.85 -2.90 32.15
C GLY A 77 -15.80 -2.79 33.27
N LEU A 78 -14.56 -2.46 32.95
CA LEU A 78 -13.48 -2.36 33.94
C LEU A 78 -13.43 -0.97 34.58
N ARG A 79 -13.77 -0.87 35.87
CA ARG A 79 -13.96 0.42 36.57
C ARG A 79 -12.83 0.76 37.55
N TYR A 80 -12.47 2.04 37.64
CA TYR A 80 -11.59 2.56 38.71
C TYR A 80 -11.95 4.00 39.11
N LYS A 81 -11.84 4.32 40.40
CA LYS A 81 -12.17 5.65 40.94
C LYS A 81 -11.03 6.63 40.74
N TYR A 82 -11.35 7.91 40.58
CA TYR A 82 -10.33 8.96 40.61
C TYR A 82 -9.70 9.08 42.01
N PRO A 83 -8.42 9.45 42.13
CA PRO A 83 -7.80 9.72 43.42
C PRO A 83 -8.49 10.89 44.13
N SER A 84 -8.82 10.72 45.41
CA SER A 84 -9.35 11.79 46.26
C SER A 84 -8.24 12.81 46.54
N GLY A 85 -8.26 13.97 45.86
CA GLY A 85 -7.30 15.05 46.14
C GLY A 85 -7.08 16.10 45.04
N ASN A 86 -7.38 15.81 43.77
CA ASN A 86 -7.18 16.78 42.68
C ASN A 86 -8.50 17.33 42.14
N ARG A 87 -8.73 18.61 42.42
CA ARG A 87 -9.86 19.43 41.97
C ARG A 87 -9.82 19.60 40.44
N LYS A 88 -10.46 18.69 39.72
CA LYS A 88 -11.35 19.08 38.63
C LYS A 88 -12.75 18.70 39.09
N VAL A 89 -13.66 19.67 39.23
CA VAL A 89 -15.07 19.40 39.48
C VAL A 89 -15.59 18.67 38.24
N THR A 90 -15.48 17.35 38.24
CA THR A 90 -16.06 16.50 37.20
C THR A 90 -17.27 15.82 37.80
N ARG A 91 -18.36 15.75 37.02
CA ARG A 91 -19.58 15.01 37.39
C ARG A 91 -19.38 13.49 37.57
N TRP A 92 -18.15 13.00 37.40
CA TRP A 92 -17.80 11.58 37.30
C TRP A 92 -16.99 11.13 38.51
N ILE A 93 -17.33 9.97 39.09
CA ILE A 93 -16.61 9.41 40.24
C ILE A 93 -15.35 8.61 39.83
N GLY A 94 -15.22 8.30 38.55
CA GLY A 94 -14.19 7.44 37.99
C GLY A 94 -14.43 7.16 36.50
N GLN A 95 -13.66 6.23 35.95
CA GLN A 95 -13.80 5.78 34.56
C GLN A 95 -14.26 4.33 34.50
N GLU A 96 -15.12 4.06 33.52
CA GLU A 96 -15.42 2.71 33.04
C GLU A 96 -14.69 2.49 31.73
N GLN A 97 -13.67 1.65 31.79
CA GLN A 97 -12.74 1.42 30.70
C GLN A 97 -13.17 0.23 29.86
N THR A 98 -13.22 0.43 28.54
CA THR A 98 -13.17 -0.64 27.55
C THR A 98 -11.76 -0.72 26.99
N TYR A 99 -11.07 -1.82 27.26
CA TYR A 99 -9.76 -2.09 26.69
C TYR A 99 -9.91 -2.85 25.38
N PHE A 100 -9.15 -2.43 24.38
CA PHE A 100 -9.01 -3.11 23.12
C PHE A 100 -7.60 -3.63 23.02
N LEU A 101 -7.46 -4.93 22.77
CA LEU A 101 -6.21 -5.48 22.31
C LEU A 101 -6.14 -5.19 20.82
N VAL A 102 -5.18 -4.35 20.42
CA VAL A 102 -4.98 -4.02 19.01
C VAL A 102 -3.62 -4.50 18.56
N ARG A 103 -3.55 -5.07 17.36
CA ARG A 103 -2.30 -5.55 16.76
C ARG A 103 -1.97 -4.68 15.57
N CYS A 104 -0.86 -3.97 15.65
CA CYS A 104 -0.29 -3.25 14.52
C CYS A 104 0.02 -4.23 13.41
N LYS A 105 -0.25 -3.79 12.18
CA LYS A 105 0.00 -4.56 10.98
C LYS A 105 1.49 -4.56 10.61
N THR A 106 2.25 -3.61 11.15
CA THR A 106 3.69 -3.46 10.98
C THR A 106 4.44 -3.59 12.31
N ARG A 107 5.74 -3.87 12.24
CA ARG A 107 6.64 -3.91 13.40
C ARG A 107 6.93 -2.48 13.85
N ARG A 108 6.67 -2.17 15.13
CA ARG A 108 6.92 -0.87 15.78
C ARG A 108 6.64 0.33 14.87
N PRO A 109 5.39 0.53 14.40
CA PRO A 109 5.07 1.67 13.56
C PRO A 109 5.55 2.97 14.23
N LYS A 110 6.06 3.88 13.39
CA LYS A 110 6.51 5.19 13.84
C LYS A 110 5.30 5.92 14.44
N THR A 111 5.42 6.29 15.70
CA THR A 111 4.40 7.11 16.37
C THR A 111 4.62 8.58 16.05
N ASP A 112 3.56 9.30 15.74
CA ASP A 112 3.60 10.76 15.51
C ASP A 112 3.17 11.49 16.79
N LEU A 113 4.15 12.00 17.54
CA LEU A 113 3.92 12.73 18.79
C LEU A 113 3.64 14.21 18.59
N HIS A 114 3.82 14.77 17.38
CA HIS A 114 3.49 16.18 17.12
C HIS A 114 1.99 16.47 17.28
N ARG A 115 1.17 15.41 17.23
CA ARG A 115 -0.29 15.46 17.40
C ARG A 115 -0.75 15.20 18.82
N SER A 116 0.13 14.65 19.67
CA SER A 116 -0.26 14.11 20.97
C SER A 116 -0.49 15.22 22.00
N PRO A 117 -1.73 15.40 22.50
CA PRO A 117 -1.98 16.36 23.57
C PRO A 117 -1.55 15.80 24.95
N GLU A 118 -1.42 14.47 25.07
CA GLU A 118 -1.20 13.80 26.36
C GLU A 118 0.21 13.20 26.51
N PHE A 119 0.85 12.74 25.42
CA PHE A 119 2.15 12.05 25.51
C PHE A 119 3.34 12.90 25.06
N SER A 120 4.36 12.94 25.93
CA SER A 120 5.64 13.59 25.63
C SER A 120 6.64 12.64 24.96
N LYS A 121 6.50 11.33 25.18
CA LYS A 121 7.37 10.29 24.63
C LYS A 121 6.59 8.99 24.44
N THR A 122 6.99 8.16 23.48
CA THR A 122 6.48 6.79 23.29
C THR A 122 7.63 5.80 23.35
N LYS A 123 7.32 4.56 23.70
CA LYS A 123 8.27 3.44 23.57
C LYS A 123 7.56 2.13 23.30
N TRP A 124 8.26 1.26 22.57
CA TRP A 124 7.91 -0.14 22.41
C TRP A 124 8.72 -0.97 23.39
N ILE A 125 8.06 -1.81 24.18
CA ILE A 125 8.74 -2.76 25.07
C ILE A 125 8.23 -4.17 24.79
N PRO A 126 9.08 -5.22 24.83
CA PRO A 126 8.58 -6.60 24.77
C PRO A 126 7.50 -6.82 25.83
N LEU A 127 6.42 -7.54 25.49
CA LEU A 127 5.27 -7.78 26.37
C LEU A 127 5.73 -8.32 27.73
N GLN A 128 6.70 -9.24 27.76
CA GLN A 128 7.27 -9.82 28.98
C GLN A 128 7.96 -8.81 29.90
N ASN A 129 8.37 -7.64 29.38
CA ASN A 129 9.03 -6.58 30.14
C ASN A 129 8.03 -5.55 30.70
N LEU A 130 6.74 -5.71 30.44
CA LEU A 130 5.68 -4.83 30.93
C LEU A 130 5.47 -5.05 32.45
N LYS A 131 5.79 -4.04 33.26
CA LYS A 131 5.64 -4.09 34.73
C LYS A 131 4.51 -3.19 35.22
N LEU A 132 3.76 -3.64 36.22
CA LEU A 132 2.67 -2.83 36.81
C LEU A 132 3.18 -1.55 37.48
N GLU A 133 4.44 -1.50 37.91
CA GLU A 133 5.01 -0.27 38.50
C GLU A 133 5.06 0.90 37.52
N MET A 134 5.08 0.59 36.21
CA MET A 134 5.11 1.59 35.14
C MET A 134 3.84 2.44 35.12
N PHE A 135 2.73 1.96 35.70
CA PHE A 135 1.44 2.65 35.71
C PHE A 135 1.12 3.29 37.07
N PRO A 136 0.26 4.33 37.12
CA PRO A 136 -0.15 4.96 38.36
C PRO A 136 -0.79 3.97 39.34
N LYS A 137 -0.44 4.06 40.63
CA LYS A 137 -0.84 3.10 41.67
C LYS A 137 -2.34 2.79 41.68
N PHE A 138 -3.19 3.81 41.52
CA PHE A 138 -4.65 3.65 41.51
C PHE A 138 -5.21 2.93 40.27
N LYS A 139 -4.47 2.86 39.16
CA LYS A 139 -4.86 2.12 37.93
C LYS A 139 -4.29 0.69 37.88
N ARG A 140 -3.32 0.33 38.72
CA ARG A 140 -2.62 -0.98 38.62
C ARG A 140 -3.55 -2.19 38.70
N LYS A 141 -4.57 -2.15 39.58
CA LYS A 141 -5.53 -3.26 39.72
C LYS A 141 -6.33 -3.47 38.43
N VAL A 142 -6.82 -2.39 37.82
CA VAL A 142 -7.63 -2.50 36.60
C VAL A 142 -6.79 -2.93 35.40
N ILE A 143 -5.56 -2.44 35.28
CA ILE A 143 -4.62 -2.84 34.23
C ILE A 143 -4.20 -4.30 34.40
N LYS A 144 -3.90 -4.74 35.63
CA LYS A 144 -3.62 -6.15 35.92
C LYS A 144 -4.77 -7.05 35.47
N ASN A 145 -6.00 -6.69 35.82
CA ASN A 145 -7.18 -7.46 35.43
C ASN A 145 -7.37 -7.50 33.90
N ALA A 146 -7.10 -6.40 33.20
CA ALA A 146 -7.17 -6.36 31.73
C ALA A 146 -6.11 -7.27 31.10
N LEU A 147 -4.86 -7.16 31.55
CA LEU A 147 -3.75 -7.95 31.03
C LEU A 147 -3.92 -9.45 31.31
N GLN A 148 -4.41 -9.83 32.50
CA GLN A 148 -4.68 -11.23 32.82
C GLN A 148 -5.80 -11.83 31.97
N GLN A 149 -6.80 -11.03 31.58
CA GLN A 149 -7.88 -11.49 30.72
C GLN A 149 -7.44 -11.63 29.26
N PHE A 150 -6.53 -10.77 28.77
CA PHE A 150 -6.00 -10.90 27.41
C PHE A 150 -4.88 -11.94 27.26
N PHE A 151 -4.05 -12.12 28.29
CA PHE A 151 -2.80 -12.89 28.19
C PHE A 151 -2.65 -14.02 29.21
N GLY A 152 -3.64 -14.21 30.10
CA GLY A 152 -3.68 -15.31 31.08
C GLY A 152 -3.32 -14.90 32.52
N PRO A 153 -3.68 -15.72 33.53
CA PRO A 153 -3.63 -15.36 34.96
C PRO A 153 -2.22 -15.09 35.50
N GLY A 154 -1.17 -15.60 34.85
CA GLY A 154 0.23 -15.41 35.23
C GLY A 154 0.85 -14.06 34.80
N PHE A 155 0.10 -13.20 34.11
CA PHE A 155 0.63 -11.97 33.52
C PHE A 155 0.32 -10.71 34.34
N PRO A 156 1.24 -9.71 34.44
CA PRO A 156 2.64 -9.75 33.99
C PRO A 156 3.51 -10.65 34.87
N SER A 157 4.40 -11.43 34.25
CA SER A 157 5.30 -12.38 34.93
C SER A 157 6.29 -11.63 35.84
N LYS A 158 6.59 -12.20 37.01
CA LYS A 158 7.58 -11.65 37.95
C LYS A 158 9.04 -11.95 37.57
N HIS A 159 9.32 -12.83 36.60
CA HIS A 159 10.68 -13.24 36.25
C HIS A 159 10.87 -13.38 34.74
N ALA A 160 11.96 -12.81 34.23
CA ALA A 160 12.38 -12.87 32.82
C ALA A 160 13.70 -13.63 32.70
N ALA A 161 13.76 -14.64 31.81
CA ALA A 161 15.00 -15.22 31.30
C ALA A 161 14.81 -15.68 29.85
N VAL A 162 15.82 -15.39 29.03
CA VAL A 162 15.91 -15.56 27.58
C VAL A 162 16.18 -17.02 27.20
N LYS A 163 15.59 -17.51 26.10
CA LYS A 163 16.23 -18.47 25.17
C LYS A 163 15.80 -18.16 23.73
N THR A 164 16.80 -17.91 22.89
CA THR A 164 16.71 -17.82 21.43
C THR A 164 16.69 -19.22 20.82
N SER A 165 15.73 -19.50 19.96
CA SER A 165 15.78 -20.63 19.02
C SER A 165 15.27 -20.15 17.66
N SER A 166 16.17 -20.13 16.69
CA SER A 166 15.89 -19.94 15.27
C SER A 166 15.10 -21.13 14.72
N PRO A 167 14.12 -20.91 13.81
CA PRO A 167 13.69 -21.94 12.88
C PRO A 167 14.12 -21.60 11.45
N SER A 168 14.61 -22.65 10.80
CA SER A 168 15.00 -22.77 9.41
C SER A 168 13.86 -22.44 8.43
N SER A 169 14.25 -21.85 7.30
CA SER A 169 13.40 -21.47 6.18
C SER A 169 12.94 -22.69 5.38
N PRO A 170 11.70 -22.72 4.86
CA PRO A 170 11.40 -23.39 3.61
C PRO A 170 11.49 -22.38 2.45
N SER A 171 12.27 -22.76 1.43
CA SER A 171 12.41 -22.05 0.16
C SER A 171 11.06 -21.79 -0.52
N SER A 172 10.65 -20.51 -0.62
CA SER A 172 9.42 -20.10 -1.33
C SER A 172 9.66 -19.69 -2.80
N SER A 173 10.77 -20.09 -3.42
CA SER A 173 11.13 -19.63 -4.77
C SER A 173 10.36 -20.32 -5.90
N THR A 174 9.73 -21.48 -5.66
CA THR A 174 9.07 -22.27 -6.71
C THR A 174 7.55 -22.06 -6.81
N LEU A 175 6.90 -21.49 -5.79
CA LEU A 175 5.44 -21.27 -5.81
C LEU A 175 5.03 -19.95 -6.50
N THR A 176 5.89 -18.93 -6.54
CA THR A 176 5.54 -17.60 -7.10
C THR A 176 5.60 -17.54 -8.63
N SER A 177 6.55 -18.22 -9.27
CA SER A 177 6.73 -18.20 -10.73
C SER A 177 5.54 -18.82 -11.49
N ARG A 178 4.84 -19.82 -10.92
CA ARG A 178 3.67 -20.43 -11.57
C ARG A 178 2.41 -19.56 -11.51
N THR A 179 2.33 -18.61 -10.59
CA THR A 179 1.08 -17.88 -10.29
C THR A 179 0.84 -16.71 -11.25
N MET A 180 1.89 -15.96 -11.62
CA MET A 180 1.75 -14.83 -12.55
C MET A 180 1.59 -15.23 -14.02
N ASN A 181 1.95 -16.47 -14.38
CA ASN A 181 1.79 -17.01 -15.73
C ASN A 181 0.35 -16.98 -16.24
N ARG A 182 -0.64 -16.94 -15.34
CA ARG A 182 -2.06 -16.80 -15.71
C ARG A 182 -2.35 -15.52 -16.52
N TYR A 183 -1.68 -14.43 -16.19
CA TYR A 183 -1.89 -13.13 -16.83
C TYR A 183 -0.86 -12.83 -17.91
N LEU A 184 0.22 -13.59 -17.98
CA LEU A 184 1.21 -13.51 -19.04
C LEU A 184 0.57 -13.86 -20.38
N VAL A 185 0.84 -13.05 -21.40
CA VAL A 185 0.53 -13.39 -22.79
C VAL A 185 1.76 -14.10 -23.38
N PRO A 186 1.70 -15.42 -23.59
CA PRO A 186 2.85 -16.16 -24.11
C PRO A 186 3.20 -15.68 -25.54
N PRO A 187 4.48 -15.42 -25.83
CA PRO A 187 4.92 -14.98 -27.15
C PRO A 187 4.48 -15.91 -28.28
N GLY A 188 4.08 -15.33 -29.42
CA GLY A 188 3.71 -16.06 -30.63
C GLY A 188 2.43 -16.89 -30.54
N LYS A 189 1.68 -16.84 -29.43
CA LYS A 189 0.39 -17.52 -29.33
C LYS A 189 -0.75 -16.58 -29.70
N LYS A 190 -1.74 -17.14 -30.40
CA LYS A 190 -2.99 -16.44 -30.69
C LYS A 190 -3.67 -16.00 -29.40
N LEU A 191 -4.01 -14.72 -29.33
CA LEU A 191 -4.66 -14.11 -28.18
C LEU A 191 -6.15 -13.97 -28.44
N ARG A 192 -6.96 -14.34 -27.44
CA ARG A 192 -8.37 -13.93 -27.37
C ARG A 192 -8.56 -13.17 -26.07
N LEU A 193 -8.74 -11.85 -26.18
CA LEU A 193 -8.81 -10.99 -24.99
C LEU A 193 -9.98 -11.36 -24.06
N LYS A 194 -11.07 -11.89 -24.64
CA LYS A 194 -12.23 -12.42 -23.91
C LYS A 194 -11.92 -13.60 -22.98
N ASP A 195 -10.81 -14.32 -23.19
CA ASP A 195 -10.41 -15.44 -22.31
C ASP A 195 -9.82 -14.92 -20.98
N TYR A 196 -9.54 -13.61 -20.89
CA TYR A 196 -9.04 -12.94 -19.70
C TYR A 196 -10.16 -12.14 -19.04
N SER A 197 -10.81 -12.71 -18.02
CA SER A 197 -11.92 -12.01 -17.35
C SER A 197 -11.47 -10.71 -16.67
N PRO A 198 -12.10 -9.55 -16.93
CA PRO A 198 -11.80 -8.29 -16.26
C PRO A 198 -12.03 -8.28 -14.74
N ASP A 199 -12.88 -9.19 -14.24
CA ASP A 199 -13.29 -9.28 -12.84
C ASP A 199 -12.64 -10.44 -12.05
N ASP A 200 -11.75 -11.19 -12.72
CA ASP A 200 -11.03 -12.32 -12.14
C ASP A 200 -10.34 -11.90 -10.83
N LYS A 201 -10.35 -12.83 -9.87
CA LYS A 201 -9.68 -12.69 -8.57
C LYS A 201 -8.92 -13.95 -8.16
N SER A 202 -8.73 -14.89 -9.08
CA SER A 202 -8.24 -16.25 -8.80
C SER A 202 -6.85 -16.33 -8.16
N LEU A 203 -5.99 -15.33 -8.33
CA LEU A 203 -4.70 -15.30 -7.64
C LEU A 203 -4.82 -14.92 -6.16
N PHE A 204 -6.02 -14.57 -5.68
CA PHE A 204 -6.24 -14.20 -4.29
C PHE A 204 -7.60 -14.72 -3.79
N SER A 205 -7.57 -15.77 -2.99
CA SER A 205 -8.75 -16.43 -2.43
C SER A 205 -9.32 -15.76 -1.17
N GLY A 206 -8.59 -14.81 -0.58
CA GLY A 206 -8.98 -14.12 0.65
C GLY A 206 -10.02 -13.01 0.46
N THR A 207 -10.33 -12.36 1.57
CA THR A 207 -11.16 -11.16 1.68
C THR A 207 -10.45 -9.91 1.15
N LYS A 208 -11.21 -8.89 0.79
CA LYS A 208 -10.63 -7.61 0.36
C LYS A 208 -9.69 -7.03 1.42
N GLU A 209 -10.01 -7.19 2.70
CA GLU A 209 -9.22 -6.71 3.83
C GLU A 209 -7.87 -7.40 3.92
N GLU A 210 -7.83 -8.73 3.75
CA GLU A 210 -6.59 -9.51 3.67
C GLU A 210 -5.75 -9.12 2.46
N SER A 211 -6.39 -8.82 1.33
CA SER A 211 -5.69 -8.37 0.11
C SER A 211 -4.93 -7.06 0.34
N LEU A 212 -5.46 -6.17 1.17
CA LEU A 212 -4.83 -4.89 1.49
C LEU A 212 -3.62 -5.09 2.41
N ILE A 213 -3.66 -6.08 3.30
CA ILE A 213 -2.51 -6.44 4.14
C ILE A 213 -1.38 -6.99 3.28
N GLU A 214 -1.69 -7.91 2.36
CA GLU A 214 -0.69 -8.47 1.45
C GLU A 214 -0.14 -7.39 0.51
N PHE A 215 -1.01 -6.55 -0.06
CA PHE A 215 -0.61 -5.42 -0.88
C PHE A 215 0.33 -4.47 -0.16
N ASP A 216 0.12 -4.20 1.14
CA ASP A 216 1.01 -3.33 1.90
C ASP A 216 2.40 -3.93 2.09
N LYS A 217 2.49 -5.23 2.41
CA LYS A 217 3.77 -5.96 2.49
C LYS A 217 4.52 -5.92 1.17
N LEU A 218 3.82 -6.09 0.05
CA LEU A 218 4.41 -6.01 -1.28
C LEU A 218 4.94 -4.61 -1.59
N ARG A 219 4.28 -3.54 -1.11
CA ARG A 219 4.79 -2.17 -1.27
C ARG A 219 6.03 -1.88 -0.43
N GLU A 220 6.10 -2.41 0.79
CA GLU A 220 7.30 -2.33 1.62
C GLU A 220 8.48 -3.05 0.97
N GLU A 221 8.22 -4.24 0.44
CA GLU A 221 9.25 -4.98 -0.27
C GLU A 221 9.66 -4.30 -1.59
N LEU A 222 8.70 -3.77 -2.34
CA LEU A 222 8.98 -2.99 -3.55
C LEU A 222 9.85 -1.77 -3.24
N GLN A 223 9.62 -1.10 -2.11
CA GLN A 223 10.46 0.01 -1.65
C GLN A 223 11.90 -0.45 -1.37
N GLU A 224 12.09 -1.55 -0.63
CA GLU A 224 13.43 -2.08 -0.34
C GLU A 224 14.16 -2.57 -1.60
N LEU A 225 13.44 -3.24 -2.51
CA LEU A 225 14.00 -3.67 -3.78
C LEU A 225 14.37 -2.48 -4.68
N GLN A 226 13.53 -1.44 -4.72
CA GLN A 226 13.86 -0.23 -5.47
C GLN A 226 15.05 0.52 -4.88
N LYS A 227 15.19 0.57 -3.54
CA LYS A 227 16.39 1.13 -2.91
C LYS A 227 17.67 0.40 -3.34
N LYS A 228 17.62 -0.94 -3.39
CA LYS A 228 18.75 -1.75 -3.89
C LYS A 228 19.01 -1.52 -5.37
N LEU A 229 17.95 -1.48 -6.19
CA LEU A 229 18.04 -1.16 -7.61
C LEU A 229 18.80 0.16 -7.82
N PHE A 230 18.39 1.20 -7.11
CA PHE A 230 18.98 2.53 -7.19
C PHE A 230 20.44 2.53 -6.75
N ALA A 231 20.74 1.97 -5.57
CA ALA A 231 22.09 1.93 -5.03
C ALA A 231 23.07 1.09 -5.87
N GLN A 232 22.59 0.01 -6.47
CA GLN A 232 23.41 -0.86 -7.31
C GLN A 232 23.71 -0.24 -8.68
N HIS A 233 22.82 0.63 -9.19
CA HIS A 233 23.02 1.40 -10.42
C HIS A 233 23.41 0.54 -11.65
N LYS A 234 22.77 -0.63 -11.80
CA LYS A 234 23.03 -1.59 -12.91
C LYS A 234 21.85 -1.75 -13.86
N HIS A 235 20.69 -2.11 -13.33
CA HIS A 235 19.49 -2.41 -14.12
C HIS A 235 18.61 -1.18 -14.33
N LYS A 236 17.83 -1.18 -15.42
CA LYS A 236 16.84 -0.14 -15.74
C LYS A 236 15.47 -0.82 -15.81
N ILE A 237 14.41 -0.26 -15.23
CA ILE A 237 13.08 -0.90 -15.22
C ILE A 237 12.08 -0.02 -15.94
N LEU A 238 11.49 -0.51 -17.03
CA LEU A 238 10.46 0.18 -17.78
C LEU A 238 9.11 -0.51 -17.58
N VAL A 239 8.16 0.19 -16.98
CA VAL A 239 6.77 -0.27 -16.79
C VAL A 239 5.87 0.49 -17.75
N ILE A 240 5.20 -0.22 -18.66
CA ILE A 240 4.26 0.37 -19.62
C ILE A 240 2.83 0.06 -19.17
N LEU A 241 2.04 1.09 -18.93
CA LEU A 241 0.62 0.98 -18.58
C LEU A 241 -0.26 1.39 -19.76
N GLN A 242 -0.99 0.42 -20.30
CA GLN A 242 -2.01 0.64 -21.31
C GLN A 242 -3.39 0.21 -20.79
N ALA A 243 -4.42 0.96 -21.18
CA ALA A 243 -5.80 0.68 -20.79
C ALA A 243 -6.75 1.60 -21.56
N MET A 244 -8.01 1.18 -21.71
CA MET A 244 -9.12 2.07 -22.04
C MET A 244 -9.21 3.26 -21.05
N ASP A 245 -9.88 4.32 -21.47
CA ASP A 245 -10.19 5.42 -20.55
C ASP A 245 -11.02 4.94 -19.37
N ALA A 246 -10.75 5.54 -18.20
CA ALA A 246 -11.19 5.05 -16.89
C ALA A 246 -10.72 3.61 -16.52
N GLY A 247 -9.80 3.00 -17.28
CA GLY A 247 -9.15 1.71 -16.96
C GLY A 247 -8.33 1.73 -15.67
N GLY A 248 -7.95 2.92 -15.21
CA GLY A 248 -7.40 3.13 -13.87
C GLY A 248 -5.87 3.14 -13.80
N LYS A 249 -5.21 3.53 -14.89
CA LYS A 249 -3.75 3.75 -14.98
C LYS A 249 -3.23 4.63 -13.84
N ASP A 250 -3.75 5.86 -13.71
CA ASP A 250 -3.33 6.80 -12.64
C ASP A 250 -3.48 6.22 -11.23
N GLY A 251 -4.58 5.51 -10.99
CA GLY A 251 -4.82 4.86 -9.70
C GLY A 251 -3.85 3.71 -9.45
N CYS A 252 -3.48 2.96 -10.48
CA CYS A 252 -2.47 1.91 -10.37
C CYS A 252 -1.12 2.51 -9.98
N VAL A 253 -0.65 3.53 -10.71
CA VAL A 253 0.59 4.25 -10.41
C VAL A 253 0.58 4.77 -8.97
N LYS A 254 -0.44 5.57 -8.62
CA LYS A 254 -0.57 6.19 -7.30
C LYS A 254 -0.52 5.18 -6.17
N HIS A 255 -1.20 4.04 -6.29
CA HIS A 255 -1.29 3.10 -5.18
C HIS A 255 -0.08 2.17 -5.11
N VAL A 256 0.33 1.57 -6.22
CA VAL A 256 1.41 0.57 -6.24
C VAL A 256 2.75 1.21 -5.88
N PHE A 257 3.05 2.39 -6.43
CA PHE A 257 4.37 3.01 -6.31
C PHE A 257 4.45 4.10 -5.22
N SER A 258 3.38 4.31 -4.43
CA SER A 258 3.32 5.35 -3.38
C SER A 258 4.42 5.31 -2.30
N ARG A 259 5.07 4.15 -2.08
CA ARG A 259 6.16 4.00 -1.10
C ARG A 259 7.55 4.00 -1.73
N VAL A 260 7.63 4.03 -3.06
CA VAL A 260 8.90 4.06 -3.78
C VAL A 260 9.52 5.46 -3.63
N ASP A 261 10.84 5.53 -3.47
CA ASP A 261 11.53 6.81 -3.38
C ASP A 261 11.38 7.57 -4.70
N PRO A 262 10.86 8.82 -4.70
CA PRO A 262 10.65 9.59 -5.92
C PRO A 262 11.95 9.81 -6.72
N GLN A 263 13.14 9.77 -6.10
CA GLN A 263 14.42 9.93 -6.80
C GLN A 263 14.74 8.78 -7.75
N GLY A 264 14.17 7.59 -7.51
CA GLY A 264 14.34 6.43 -8.38
C GLY A 264 13.10 6.10 -9.21
N LEU A 265 12.09 6.98 -9.22
CA LEU A 265 10.83 6.79 -9.93
C LEU A 265 10.57 7.94 -10.92
N HIS A 266 10.47 7.60 -12.19
CA HIS A 266 10.12 8.53 -13.26
C HIS A 266 8.74 8.20 -13.82
N VAL A 267 7.74 9.08 -13.68
CA VAL A 267 6.38 8.82 -14.17
C VAL A 267 6.09 9.73 -15.36
N VAL A 268 5.82 9.12 -16.51
CA VAL A 268 5.69 9.83 -17.79
C VAL A 268 4.30 9.61 -18.36
N PRO A 269 3.40 10.61 -18.26
CA PRO A 269 2.10 10.56 -18.91
C PRO A 269 2.20 11.04 -20.36
N PHE A 270 2.04 10.14 -21.33
CA PHE A 270 2.00 10.53 -22.74
C PHE A 270 0.60 11.04 -23.11
N LYS A 271 0.52 12.27 -23.61
CA LYS A 271 -0.72 12.86 -24.14
C LYS A 271 -0.68 12.90 -25.68
N LYS A 272 -1.68 13.56 -26.28
CA LYS A 272 -1.66 13.89 -27.72
C LYS A 272 -0.32 14.57 -28.06
N PRO A 273 0.36 14.14 -29.13
CA PRO A 273 1.63 14.75 -29.52
C PRO A 273 1.54 16.25 -29.77
N THR A 274 2.59 16.99 -29.39
CA THR A 274 2.77 18.40 -29.77
C THR A 274 3.21 18.52 -31.23
N THR A 275 3.22 19.72 -31.80
CA THR A 275 3.71 19.95 -33.17
C THR A 275 5.18 19.52 -33.31
N GLU A 276 6.05 19.90 -32.36
CA GLU A 276 7.45 19.50 -32.35
C GLU A 276 7.59 17.97 -32.31
N GLU A 277 6.81 17.29 -31.46
CA GLU A 277 6.85 15.83 -31.38
C GLU A 277 6.35 15.16 -32.67
N LEU A 278 5.47 15.81 -33.44
CA LEU A 278 4.98 15.33 -34.74
C LEU A 278 5.97 15.60 -35.89
N ASP A 279 6.86 16.57 -35.73
CA ASP A 279 7.93 16.86 -36.70
C ASP A 279 9.09 15.84 -36.61
N HIS A 280 9.12 15.05 -35.54
CA HIS A 280 10.02 13.91 -35.36
C HIS A 280 9.31 12.56 -35.60
N ASP A 281 10.09 11.47 -35.64
CA ASP A 281 9.49 10.13 -35.58
C ASP A 281 8.81 9.88 -34.23
N PHE A 282 7.78 9.04 -34.22
CA PHE A 282 6.93 8.83 -33.04
C PHE A 282 7.66 8.23 -31.82
N LEU A 283 8.82 7.59 -32.02
CA LEU A 283 9.62 7.05 -30.92
C LEU A 283 10.56 8.09 -30.32
N TRP A 284 10.87 9.19 -31.00
CA TRP A 284 11.77 10.23 -30.50
C TRP A 284 11.38 10.72 -29.09
N ARG A 285 10.12 11.15 -28.92
CA ARG A 285 9.62 11.62 -27.61
C ARG A 285 9.57 10.52 -26.55
N VAL A 286 9.48 9.26 -26.98
CA VAL A 286 9.33 8.11 -26.09
C VAL A 286 10.70 7.63 -25.62
N HIS A 287 11.67 7.59 -26.53
CA HIS A 287 13.04 7.16 -26.24
C HIS A 287 13.72 8.13 -25.27
N LYS A 288 13.44 9.43 -25.36
CA LYS A 288 13.93 10.44 -24.40
C LYS A 288 13.58 10.12 -22.94
N GLU A 289 12.49 9.39 -22.72
CA GLU A 289 11.87 9.19 -21.41
C GLU A 289 12.20 7.82 -20.78
N VAL A 290 13.01 7.00 -21.45
CA VAL A 290 13.39 5.66 -20.95
C VAL A 290 14.23 5.75 -19.67
N PRO A 291 14.18 4.74 -18.79
CA PRO A 291 14.83 4.81 -17.48
C PRO A 291 16.36 4.78 -17.58
N ALA A 292 17.03 5.58 -16.74
CA ALA A 292 18.45 5.42 -16.48
C ALA A 292 18.72 4.19 -15.58
N LYS A 293 20.00 3.83 -15.42
CA LYS A 293 20.39 2.75 -14.49
C LYS A 293 19.97 3.11 -13.06
N GLY A 294 19.43 2.14 -12.35
CA GLY A 294 18.90 2.31 -11.00
C GLY A 294 17.49 2.90 -10.92
N GLN A 295 16.87 3.27 -12.05
CA GLN A 295 15.55 3.89 -12.08
C GLN A 295 14.44 2.94 -12.53
N ILE A 296 13.22 3.26 -12.07
CA ILE A 296 11.97 2.73 -12.59
C ILE A 296 11.26 3.85 -13.35
N ALA A 297 11.10 3.70 -14.66
CA ALA A 297 10.23 4.56 -15.45
C ALA A 297 8.85 3.92 -15.61
N ILE A 298 7.78 4.70 -15.44
CA ILE A 298 6.40 4.27 -15.63
C ILE A 298 5.76 5.12 -16.72
N PHE A 299 5.53 4.50 -17.86
CA PHE A 299 4.82 5.09 -18.98
C PHE A 299 3.31 4.92 -18.76
N ASN A 300 2.61 6.03 -18.50
CA ASN A 300 1.15 6.07 -18.43
C ASN A 300 0.61 6.47 -19.81
N ARG A 301 0.12 5.47 -20.57
CA ARG A 301 0.18 5.44 -22.04
C ARG A 301 1.64 5.36 -22.53
N SER A 302 1.88 5.15 -23.82
CA SER A 302 3.23 4.96 -24.38
C SER A 302 3.22 5.05 -25.92
N HIS A 303 4.33 4.67 -26.57
CA HIS A 303 4.46 4.46 -28.02
C HIS A 303 3.39 3.54 -28.65
N TYR A 304 2.64 2.78 -27.85
CA TYR A 304 1.53 1.97 -28.35
C TYR A 304 0.31 2.80 -28.79
N GLU A 305 0.16 4.05 -28.31
CA GLU A 305 -0.90 4.97 -28.76
C GLU A 305 -0.78 5.28 -30.27
N ASP A 306 0.45 5.31 -30.78
CA ASP A 306 0.79 5.49 -32.19
C ASP A 306 0.41 4.30 -33.09
N ILE A 307 -0.10 3.23 -32.50
CA ILE A 307 -0.72 2.10 -33.19
C ILE A 307 -2.22 2.07 -32.89
N ILE A 308 -2.61 2.15 -31.62
CA ILE A 308 -4.01 1.96 -31.18
C ILE A 308 -4.89 3.12 -31.63
N ALA A 309 -4.59 4.33 -31.17
CA ALA A 309 -5.41 5.50 -31.44
C ALA A 309 -5.38 5.83 -32.94
N VAL A 310 -4.21 5.69 -33.58
CA VAL A 310 -4.04 5.92 -35.02
C VAL A 310 -4.87 4.95 -35.86
N ARG A 311 -4.86 3.65 -35.53
CA ARG A 311 -5.66 2.62 -36.20
C ARG A 311 -7.15 2.87 -36.01
N VAL A 312 -7.59 3.05 -34.77
CA VAL A 312 -9.02 3.19 -34.47
C VAL A 312 -9.49 4.54 -35.03
N LYS A 313 -8.90 5.67 -34.65
CA LYS A 313 -9.30 7.00 -35.14
C LYS A 313 -8.97 7.29 -36.61
N LYS A 314 -8.40 6.32 -37.35
CA LYS A 314 -8.04 6.45 -38.77
C LYS A 314 -7.21 7.70 -39.07
N ILE A 315 -6.30 8.04 -38.15
CA ILE A 315 -5.48 9.26 -38.24
C ILE A 315 -4.51 9.15 -39.42
N PHE A 316 -3.94 7.96 -39.62
CA PHE A 316 -3.05 7.65 -40.74
C PHE A 316 -3.53 6.41 -41.48
N PRO A 317 -3.21 6.28 -42.79
CA PRO A 317 -3.50 5.07 -43.56
C PRO A 317 -2.85 3.81 -42.96
N ASP A 318 -3.49 2.67 -43.19
CA ASP A 318 -3.05 1.34 -42.73
C ASP A 318 -1.55 1.03 -42.95
N PRO A 319 -0.95 1.29 -44.12
CA PRO A 319 0.46 1.02 -44.35
C PRO A 319 1.42 1.83 -43.45
N VAL A 320 0.98 2.97 -42.92
CA VAL A 320 1.81 3.81 -42.05
C VAL A 320 1.90 3.20 -40.66
N TRP A 321 0.77 2.98 -39.99
CA TRP A 321 0.78 2.50 -38.61
C TRP A 321 1.09 1.00 -38.51
N LYS A 322 0.80 0.18 -39.53
CA LYS A 322 1.16 -1.25 -39.52
C LYS A 322 2.68 -1.48 -39.45
N ARG A 323 3.49 -0.63 -40.10
CA ARG A 323 4.96 -0.69 -40.01
C ARG A 323 5.48 -0.43 -38.60
N ARG A 324 4.74 0.35 -37.79
CA ARG A 324 5.13 0.67 -36.41
C ARG A 324 5.20 -0.56 -35.50
N TYR A 325 4.52 -1.67 -35.83
CA TYR A 325 4.73 -2.93 -35.09
C TYR A 325 6.19 -3.36 -35.11
N LYS A 326 6.85 -3.34 -36.28
CA LYS A 326 8.27 -3.69 -36.39
C LYS A 326 9.14 -2.68 -35.63
N HIS A 327 8.88 -1.38 -35.80
CA HIS A 327 9.68 -0.36 -35.11
C HIS A 327 9.61 -0.48 -33.59
N VAL A 328 8.43 -0.78 -33.04
CA VAL A 328 8.25 -0.98 -31.59
C VAL A 328 8.96 -2.25 -31.12
N LEU A 329 8.87 -3.34 -31.88
CA LEU A 329 9.60 -4.58 -31.56
C LEU A 329 11.11 -4.36 -31.55
N ASP A 330 11.65 -3.70 -32.59
CA ASP A 330 13.08 -3.39 -32.70
C ASP A 330 13.54 -2.45 -31.57
N PHE A 331 12.72 -1.45 -31.22
CA PHE A 331 12.99 -0.53 -30.11
C PHE A 331 13.04 -1.24 -28.76
N GLU A 332 12.05 -2.08 -28.46
CA GLU A 332 12.00 -2.81 -27.19
C GLU A 332 13.10 -3.87 -27.09
N ALA A 333 13.47 -4.52 -28.20
CA ALA A 333 14.60 -5.44 -28.26
C ALA A 333 15.91 -4.72 -27.91
N MET A 334 16.19 -3.59 -28.57
CA MET A 334 17.37 -2.78 -28.28
C MET A 334 17.43 -2.35 -26.80
N LEU A 335 16.33 -1.87 -26.24
CA LEU A 335 16.30 -1.50 -24.82
C LEU A 335 16.58 -2.68 -23.90
N ALA A 336 16.04 -3.86 -24.21
CA ALA A 336 16.24 -5.07 -23.42
C ALA A 336 17.68 -5.59 -23.50
N GLU A 337 18.26 -5.62 -24.69
CA GLU A 337 19.68 -5.96 -24.92
C GLU A 337 20.62 -5.03 -24.13
N GLU A 338 20.28 -3.73 -24.07
CA GLU A 338 20.99 -2.71 -23.29
C GLU A 338 20.63 -2.70 -21.78
N GLY A 339 20.02 -3.78 -21.28
CA GLY A 339 19.81 -4.04 -19.85
C GLY A 339 18.54 -3.43 -19.25
N THR A 340 17.56 -3.06 -20.07
CA THR A 340 16.24 -2.60 -19.60
C THR A 340 15.28 -3.77 -19.41
N VAL A 341 14.75 -3.93 -18.21
CA VAL A 341 13.68 -4.89 -17.93
C VAL A 341 12.35 -4.24 -18.29
N ILE A 342 11.68 -4.75 -19.31
CA ILE A 342 10.43 -4.19 -19.83
C ILE A 342 9.25 -5.01 -19.30
N ILE A 343 8.26 -4.32 -18.69
CA ILE A 343 7.06 -4.92 -18.13
C ILE A 343 5.84 -4.19 -18.71
N LYS A 344 5.06 -4.86 -19.56
CA LYS A 344 3.92 -4.23 -20.25
C LYS A 344 2.61 -4.72 -19.65
N LEU A 345 1.78 -3.80 -19.21
CA LEU A 345 0.56 -4.08 -18.45
C LEU A 345 -0.65 -3.51 -19.19
N PHE A 346 -1.56 -4.39 -19.62
CA PHE A 346 -2.87 -4.00 -20.10
C PHE A 346 -3.88 -4.12 -18.96
N LEU A 347 -4.41 -2.99 -18.48
CA LEU A 347 -5.41 -2.97 -17.41
C LEU A 347 -6.79 -3.22 -18.03
N ASN A 348 -7.22 -4.48 -18.00
CA ASN A 348 -8.43 -4.96 -18.65
C ASN A 348 -9.67 -4.68 -17.80
N ILE A 349 -10.53 -3.78 -18.25
CA ILE A 349 -11.83 -3.48 -17.62
C ILE A 349 -12.98 -3.87 -18.54
N SER A 350 -14.13 -4.20 -17.96
CA SER A 350 -15.36 -4.42 -18.73
C SER A 350 -15.99 -3.09 -19.19
N LYS A 351 -16.73 -3.13 -20.30
CA LYS A 351 -17.51 -1.97 -20.80
C LYS A 351 -18.52 -1.49 -19.75
N ALA A 352 -19.02 -2.40 -18.92
CA ALA A 352 -19.93 -2.11 -17.82
C ALA A 352 -19.23 -1.36 -16.68
N GLU A 353 -18.05 -1.81 -16.25
CA GLU A 353 -17.27 -1.11 -15.23
C GLU A 353 -16.81 0.27 -15.72
N GLN A 354 -16.41 0.40 -16.99
CA GLN A 354 -16.07 1.71 -17.56
C GLN A 354 -17.22 2.71 -17.41
N LYS A 355 -18.46 2.29 -17.71
CA LYS A 355 -19.67 3.12 -17.56
C LYS A 355 -19.78 3.66 -16.13
N LYS A 356 -19.75 2.75 -15.14
CA LYS A 356 -19.84 3.10 -13.71
C LYS A 356 -18.77 4.10 -13.29
N ARG A 357 -17.54 3.95 -13.81
CA ARG A 357 -16.44 4.86 -13.49
C ARG A 357 -16.60 6.23 -14.12
N LEU A 358 -17.09 6.32 -15.35
CA LEU A 358 -17.37 7.58 -16.02
C LEU A 358 -18.52 8.32 -15.33
N GLU A 359 -19.62 7.62 -15.01
CA GLU A 359 -20.74 8.17 -14.24
C GLU A 359 -20.29 8.68 -12.86
N SER A 360 -19.46 7.90 -12.16
CA SER A 360 -18.89 8.33 -10.87
C SER A 360 -17.96 9.55 -10.98
N ARG A 361 -17.32 9.81 -12.12
CA ARG A 361 -16.53 11.04 -12.33
C ARG A 361 -17.43 12.26 -12.53
N LEU A 362 -18.57 12.09 -13.21
CA LEU A 362 -19.55 13.16 -13.42
C LEU A 362 -20.27 13.57 -12.13
N GLN A 363 -20.44 12.62 -11.20
CA GLN A 363 -21.11 12.86 -9.91
C GLN A 363 -20.18 13.43 -8.83
N ASP A 364 -18.87 13.46 -9.06
CA ASP A 364 -17.87 13.86 -8.06
C ASP A 364 -17.13 15.12 -8.52
N PRO A 365 -17.40 16.30 -7.93
CA PRO A 365 -16.78 17.57 -8.30
C PRO A 365 -15.24 17.52 -8.35
N ASP A 366 -14.61 16.76 -7.46
CA ASP A 366 -13.14 16.64 -7.39
C ASP A 366 -12.55 15.80 -8.53
N LYS A 367 -13.41 15.12 -9.30
CA LYS A 367 -13.03 14.27 -10.43
C LYS A 367 -13.52 14.78 -11.78
N LEU A 368 -14.33 15.83 -11.84
CA LEU A 368 -14.86 16.39 -13.09
C LEU A 368 -13.75 16.75 -14.08
N TRP A 369 -12.64 17.30 -13.60
CA TRP A 369 -11.48 17.64 -14.43
C TRP A 369 -10.85 16.45 -15.17
N LYS A 370 -11.18 15.20 -14.78
CA LYS A 370 -10.70 13.96 -15.42
C LYS A 370 -11.64 13.43 -16.50
N PHE A 371 -12.76 14.10 -16.76
CA PHE A 371 -13.74 13.69 -17.77
C PHE A 371 -13.59 14.56 -19.01
N CYS A 372 -13.55 13.93 -20.19
CA CYS A 372 -13.55 14.62 -21.49
C CYS A 372 -14.65 14.02 -22.38
N MET A 373 -15.20 14.81 -23.30
CA MET A 373 -16.17 14.31 -24.29
C MET A 373 -15.59 13.20 -25.18
N ASP A 374 -14.29 13.28 -25.49
CA ASP A 374 -13.57 12.24 -26.24
C ASP A 374 -13.66 10.85 -25.56
N ASP A 375 -13.84 10.79 -24.23
CA ASP A 375 -14.01 9.52 -23.51
C ASP A 375 -15.30 8.79 -23.95
N LEU A 376 -16.34 9.53 -24.36
CA LEU A 376 -17.60 8.97 -24.85
C LEU A 376 -17.48 8.50 -26.29
N ASP A 377 -16.76 9.24 -27.14
CA ASP A 377 -16.47 8.83 -28.51
C ASP A 377 -15.65 7.54 -28.53
N ASP A 378 -14.61 7.47 -27.69
CA ASP A 378 -13.79 6.26 -27.57
C ASP A 378 -14.58 5.08 -26.98
N ARG A 379 -15.52 5.36 -26.07
CA ARG A 379 -16.45 4.35 -25.55
C ARG A 379 -17.43 3.83 -26.62
N ASN A 380 -17.91 4.67 -27.52
CA ASN A 380 -18.78 4.23 -28.62
C ASN A 380 -18.05 3.25 -29.55
N ARG A 381 -16.74 3.38 -29.64
CA ARG A 381 -15.85 2.55 -30.45
C ARG A 381 -15.16 1.43 -29.67
N TRP A 382 -15.76 1.04 -28.55
CA TRP A 382 -15.20 0.04 -27.63
C TRP A 382 -14.69 -1.22 -28.33
N ASP A 383 -15.50 -1.83 -29.20
CA ASP A 383 -15.15 -3.11 -29.83
C ASP A 383 -13.98 -2.96 -30.82
N GLU A 384 -13.85 -1.81 -31.48
CA GLU A 384 -12.71 -1.49 -32.34
C GLU A 384 -11.43 -1.33 -31.51
N PHE A 385 -11.51 -0.65 -30.37
CA PHE A 385 -10.38 -0.53 -29.44
C PHE A 385 -9.98 -1.87 -28.84
N GLN A 386 -10.93 -2.71 -28.40
CA GLN A 386 -10.62 -4.04 -27.89
C GLN A 386 -9.94 -4.92 -28.95
N THR A 387 -10.40 -4.86 -30.19
CA THR A 387 -9.75 -5.55 -31.33
C THR A 387 -8.34 -5.02 -31.56
N ALA A 388 -8.15 -3.70 -31.53
CA ALA A 388 -6.84 -3.08 -31.68
C ALA A 388 -5.86 -3.50 -30.57
N TYR A 389 -6.31 -3.52 -29.31
CA TYR A 389 -5.52 -4.00 -28.17
C TYR A 389 -5.17 -5.48 -28.29
N GLN A 390 -6.13 -6.33 -28.67
CA GLN A 390 -5.87 -7.76 -28.84
C GLN A 390 -4.76 -8.01 -29.87
N ASP A 391 -4.89 -7.43 -31.06
CA ASP A 391 -3.88 -7.61 -32.12
C ASP A 391 -2.51 -7.07 -31.71
N LEU A 392 -2.50 -5.94 -31.00
CA LEU A 392 -1.27 -5.31 -30.55
C LEU A 392 -0.55 -6.15 -29.51
N ILE A 393 -1.28 -6.62 -28.50
CA ILE A 393 -0.72 -7.45 -27.43
C ILE A 393 -0.23 -8.79 -28.02
N GLU A 394 -0.99 -9.41 -28.91
CA GLU A 394 -0.59 -10.64 -29.61
C GLU A 394 0.73 -10.47 -30.37
N LYS A 395 0.85 -9.39 -31.15
CA LYS A 395 2.00 -9.15 -32.02
C LYS A 395 3.25 -8.66 -31.30
N THR A 396 3.08 -8.11 -30.10
CA THR A 396 4.18 -7.42 -29.40
C THR A 396 4.55 -8.06 -28.07
N SER A 397 3.89 -9.14 -27.63
CA SER A 397 4.38 -9.89 -26.47
C SER A 397 5.57 -10.76 -26.87
N THR A 398 6.76 -10.43 -26.38
CA THR A 398 8.00 -11.19 -26.61
C THR A 398 8.56 -11.72 -25.28
N PRO A 399 9.52 -12.66 -25.30
CA PRO A 399 10.17 -13.12 -24.07
C PRO A 399 10.85 -11.98 -23.29
N GLU A 400 11.46 -11.03 -23.99
CA GLU A 400 12.22 -9.91 -23.44
C GLU A 400 11.30 -8.76 -22.99
N ALA A 401 10.20 -8.54 -23.72
CA ALA A 401 9.17 -7.55 -23.42
C ALA A 401 7.78 -8.23 -23.37
N PRO A 402 7.45 -8.93 -22.27
CA PRO A 402 6.18 -9.62 -22.14
C PRO A 402 5.02 -8.66 -21.83
N TRP A 403 3.84 -8.98 -22.36
CA TRP A 403 2.58 -8.39 -21.94
C TRP A 403 1.90 -9.19 -20.84
N TYR A 404 1.30 -8.48 -19.90
CA TYR A 404 0.40 -9.02 -18.89
C TYR A 404 -0.98 -8.37 -18.98
N ILE A 405 -2.02 -9.20 -19.09
CA ILE A 405 -3.42 -8.75 -19.08
C ILE A 405 -3.93 -8.81 -17.64
N ILE A 406 -4.06 -7.65 -17.02
CA ILE A 406 -4.39 -7.51 -15.60
C ILE A 406 -5.90 -7.27 -15.42
N PRO A 407 -6.63 -8.14 -14.70
CA PRO A 407 -8.03 -7.89 -14.34
C PRO A 407 -8.14 -6.60 -13.54
N ALA A 408 -8.86 -5.62 -14.07
CA ALA A 408 -8.86 -4.27 -13.55
C ALA A 408 -10.23 -3.75 -13.10
N ASP A 409 -11.30 -4.56 -13.16
CA ASP A 409 -12.61 -4.14 -12.64
C ASP A 409 -12.54 -3.89 -11.13
N ARG A 410 -11.85 -4.78 -10.40
CA ARG A 410 -11.58 -4.65 -8.97
C ARG A 410 -10.28 -3.87 -8.75
N LYS A 411 -10.37 -2.57 -8.45
CA LYS A 411 -9.20 -1.70 -8.20
C LYS A 411 -8.19 -2.28 -7.20
N TRP A 412 -8.67 -2.90 -6.11
CA TRP A 412 -7.80 -3.51 -5.09
C TRP A 412 -7.03 -4.71 -5.64
N TYR A 413 -7.69 -5.55 -6.44
CA TYR A 413 -7.07 -6.76 -7.00
C TYR A 413 -6.05 -6.40 -8.06
N ARG A 414 -6.37 -5.46 -8.95
CA ARG A 414 -5.42 -4.87 -9.90
C ARG A 414 -4.15 -4.41 -9.20
N ASN A 415 -4.28 -3.64 -8.11
CA ASN A 415 -3.13 -3.13 -7.37
C ASN A 415 -2.30 -4.26 -6.76
N LEU A 416 -2.96 -5.26 -6.16
CA LEU A 416 -2.29 -6.44 -5.61
C LEU A 416 -1.49 -7.19 -6.67
N VAL A 417 -2.11 -7.52 -7.80
CA VAL A 417 -1.49 -8.29 -8.89
C VAL A 417 -0.29 -7.53 -9.47
N VAL A 418 -0.43 -6.22 -9.72
CA VAL A 418 0.68 -5.42 -10.24
C VAL A 418 1.83 -5.34 -9.23
N ALA A 419 1.55 -5.13 -7.94
CA ALA A 419 2.60 -5.11 -6.91
C ALA A 419 3.33 -6.45 -6.80
N ARG A 420 2.61 -7.58 -6.83
CA ARG A 420 3.21 -8.92 -6.85
C ARG A 420 4.15 -9.10 -8.04
N LEU A 421 3.69 -8.74 -9.23
CA LEU A 421 4.49 -8.85 -10.44
C LEU A 421 5.77 -7.99 -10.36
N MET A 422 5.67 -6.75 -9.88
CA MET A 422 6.83 -5.87 -9.73
C MET A 422 7.84 -6.44 -8.74
N VAL A 423 7.39 -6.91 -7.58
CA VAL A 423 8.25 -7.55 -6.57
C VAL A 423 8.91 -8.80 -7.14
N GLU A 424 8.16 -9.65 -7.84
CA GLU A 424 8.69 -10.86 -8.47
C GLU A 424 9.79 -10.52 -9.49
N LYS A 425 9.53 -9.57 -10.40
CA LYS A 425 10.50 -9.14 -11.41
C LYS A 425 11.77 -8.57 -10.80
N LEU A 426 11.66 -7.74 -9.76
CA LEU A 426 12.82 -7.18 -9.07
C LEU A 426 13.59 -8.22 -8.25
N ARG A 427 12.91 -9.20 -7.63
CA ARG A 427 13.57 -10.31 -6.93
C ARG A 427 14.44 -11.14 -7.89
N HIS A 428 13.96 -11.38 -9.11
CA HIS A 428 14.71 -12.14 -10.12
C HIS A 428 16.03 -11.47 -10.53
N LEU A 429 16.17 -10.15 -10.33
CA LEU A 429 17.42 -9.43 -10.60
C LEU A 429 18.48 -9.62 -9.52
N GLN A 430 18.16 -10.29 -8.40
CA GLN A 430 19.09 -10.58 -7.31
C GLN A 430 19.85 -9.32 -6.81
N LEU A 431 19.11 -8.23 -6.67
CA LEU A 431 19.67 -6.92 -6.31
C LEU A 431 20.36 -6.96 -4.93
N SER A 432 21.51 -6.32 -4.85
CA SER A 432 22.30 -6.18 -3.61
C SER A 432 22.78 -4.74 -3.43
N LEU A 433 22.98 -4.32 -2.19
CA LEU A 433 23.65 -3.05 -1.91
C LEU A 433 25.14 -3.16 -2.31
N PRO A 434 25.75 -2.09 -2.85
CA PRO A 434 27.16 -2.08 -3.15
C PRO A 434 27.99 -2.22 -1.86
N THR A 435 29.07 -2.99 -1.94
CA THR A 435 30.05 -3.08 -0.85
C THR A 435 30.86 -1.77 -0.80
N PRO A 436 30.96 -1.09 0.36
CA PRO A 436 31.83 0.06 0.50
C PRO A 436 33.28 -0.29 0.15
N ASN A 437 34.01 0.66 -0.45
CA ASN A 437 35.44 0.54 -0.73
C ASN A 437 36.33 1.00 0.45
N PHE A 438 35.74 1.15 1.63
CA PHE A 438 36.38 1.54 2.88
C PHE A 438 35.80 0.71 4.03
N ASP A 439 36.54 0.58 5.14
CA ASP A 439 36.00 0.03 6.39
C ASP A 439 35.34 1.15 7.20
N PRO A 440 34.01 1.14 7.38
CA PRO A 440 33.31 2.16 8.15
C PRO A 440 33.83 2.30 9.59
N ALA A 441 34.38 1.24 10.19
CA ALA A 441 34.90 1.27 11.56
C ALA A 441 36.24 2.03 11.69
N SER A 442 36.97 2.19 10.58
CA SER A 442 38.25 2.91 10.54
C SER A 442 38.13 4.40 10.29
N ILE A 443 36.94 4.89 9.92
CA ILE A 443 36.71 6.29 9.57
C ILE A 443 36.36 7.09 10.82
N ILE A 444 37.14 8.14 11.10
CA ILE A 444 36.85 9.14 12.12
C ILE A 444 36.36 10.39 11.39
N ILE A 445 35.16 10.88 11.74
CA ILE A 445 34.62 12.12 11.19
C ILE A 445 35.27 13.28 11.96
N PRO A 446 36.03 14.18 11.31
CA PRO A 446 36.59 15.35 11.98
C PRO A 446 35.47 16.32 12.39
N ASP A 447 35.71 17.06 13.47
CA ASP A 447 34.78 18.05 14.03
C ASP A 447 34.46 19.21 13.08
#